data_AF-A0A7W0K5J8-F1
#
_entry.id   AF-A0A7W0K5J8-F1
#
_cell.length_a   1.000
_cell.length_b   1.000
_cell.length_c   1.000
_cell.angle_alpha   90.00
_cell.angle_beta   90.00
_cell.angle_gamma   90.00
#
_symmetry.space_group_name_H-M   'P 1'
#
loop_
_entity.id
_entity.type
_entity.pdbx_description
1 polymer ?
#
loop_
_entity_poly.entity_id
_entity_poly.type
_entity_poly.pdbx_seq_one_letter_code
_entity_poly.pdbx_strand_id
1 'polypeptide(L)' 'MTTQARRCGKPGCRCVDGELHGPYVYLSVGRTAGRPRLVYVPASLAEAVRERVELTEAAEAALAEISAINLELLARRELA' A
#
# COMPACT_ATOMS: atom_id res chain seq x y z
N MET A 1 -1.90 2.22 -0.78
CA MET A 1 -1.49 3.48 -0.08
C MET A 1 -2.74 4.16 0.48
N THR A 2 -2.60 5.10 1.43
CA THR A 2 -3.73 5.89 1.93
C THR A 2 -3.41 7.38 1.91
N THR A 3 -4.41 8.20 1.64
CA THR A 3 -4.30 9.66 1.65
C THR A 3 -5.11 10.19 2.81
N GLN A 4 -4.53 11.12 3.57
CA GLN A 4 -5.17 11.74 4.73
C GLN A 4 -5.12 13.26 4.63
N ALA A 5 -6.18 13.90 5.12
CA ALA A 5 -6.22 15.33 5.34
C ALA A 5 -6.47 15.59 6.84
N ARG A 6 -5.90 16.67 7.40
CA ARG A 6 -5.93 16.93 8.85
C ARG A 6 -6.15 18.40 9.18
N ARG A 7 -6.71 18.64 10.36
CA ARG A 7 -6.73 19.96 11.01
C ARG A 7 -5.42 20.18 11.76
N CYS A 8 -4.89 21.40 11.75
CA CYS A 8 -3.64 21.73 12.45
C CYS A 8 -3.84 22.16 13.91
N GLY A 9 -5.08 22.45 14.34
CA GLY A 9 -5.38 22.90 15.70
C GLY A 9 -5.07 24.38 15.97
N LYS A 10 -4.52 25.12 15.00
CA LYS A 10 -4.27 26.56 15.13
C LYS A 10 -5.60 27.34 15.14
N PRO A 11 -5.86 28.19 16.14
CA PRO A 11 -7.03 29.08 16.14
C PRO A 11 -7.06 29.96 14.89
N GLY A 12 -8.23 30.08 14.25
CA GLY A 12 -8.42 30.87 13.03
C GLY A 12 -7.80 30.30 11.75
N CYS A 13 -7.36 29.03 11.74
CA CYS A 13 -6.91 28.40 10.51
C CYS A 13 -8.10 27.97 9.63
N ARG A 14 -8.01 28.19 8.31
CA ARG A 14 -9.01 27.78 7.31
C ARG A 14 -9.36 26.29 7.36
N CYS A 15 -8.49 25.44 7.92
CA CYS A 15 -8.79 24.02 8.10
C CYS A 15 -9.95 23.74 9.06
N VAL A 16 -10.31 24.71 9.92
CA VAL A 16 -11.48 24.62 10.78
C VAL A 16 -12.76 24.72 9.95
N ASP A 17 -12.74 25.56 8.91
CA ASP A 17 -13.89 25.88 8.05
C ASP A 17 -14.03 24.94 6.84
N GLY A 18 -13.17 23.93 6.73
CA GLY A 18 -13.27 22.86 5.72
C GLY A 18 -12.05 22.69 4.83
N GLU A 19 -11.10 23.64 4.83
CA GLU A 19 -9.88 23.56 4.02
C GLU A 19 -8.77 22.77 4.75
N LEU A 20 -8.97 21.46 4.87
CA LEU A 20 -8.04 20.58 5.57
C LEU A 20 -6.63 20.59 4.95
N HIS A 21 -5.60 20.44 5.79
CA HIS A 21 -4.24 20.29 5.33
C HIS A 21 -3.99 18.92 4.73
N GLY A 22 -3.26 18.88 3.63
CA GLY A 22 -2.96 17.68 2.87
C GLY A 22 -3.00 17.98 1.36
N PRO A 23 -3.05 16.95 0.52
CA PRO A 23 -3.07 15.53 0.87
C PRO A 23 -1.73 15.03 1.45
N TYR A 24 -1.78 14.27 2.54
CA TYR A 24 -0.63 13.52 3.06
C TYR A 24 -0.75 12.06 2.65
N VAL A 25 0.26 11.55 1.98
CA VAL A 25 0.30 10.17 1.50
C VAL A 25 1.05 9.31 2.51
N TYR A 26 0.50 8.13 2.79
CA TYR A 26 1.12 7.13 3.65
C TYR A 26 1.13 5.75 3.00
N LEU A 27 2.24 5.04 3.16
CA LEU A 27 2.39 3.63 2.84
C LEU A 27 2.05 2.79 4.07
N SER A 28 1.20 1.77 3.89
CA SER A 28 0.88 0.80 4.93
C SER A 28 1.80 -0.41 4.79
N VAL A 29 2.65 -0.65 5.79
CA VAL A 29 3.64 -1.74 5.80
C VAL A 29 3.33 -2.77 6.89
N GLY A 30 3.72 -4.03 6.65
CA GLY A 30 3.60 -5.12 7.62
C GLY A 30 2.17 -5.67 7.79
N ARG A 31 1.34 -5.61 6.74
CA ARG A 31 -0.06 -6.06 6.79
C ARG A 31 -0.24 -7.55 7.14
N THR A 32 0.78 -8.37 6.94
CA THR A 32 0.77 -9.81 7.17
C THR A 32 1.24 -10.22 8.58
N ALA A 33 1.83 -9.32 9.37
CA ALA A 33 2.48 -9.64 10.66
C ALA A 33 1.98 -8.75 11.81
N GLY A 34 0.65 -8.64 11.97
CA GLY A 34 0.02 -7.86 13.04
C GLY A 34 -0.48 -6.49 12.59
N ARG A 35 -0.45 -5.49 13.49
CA ARG A 35 -1.02 -4.16 13.23
C ARG A 35 -0.18 -3.43 12.17
N PRO A 36 -0.77 -2.98 11.05
CA PRO A 36 -0.04 -2.27 10.01
C PRO A 36 0.52 -0.94 10.53
N ARG A 37 1.74 -0.62 10.13
CA ARG A 37 2.39 0.66 10.41
C ARG A 37 2.23 1.58 9.20
N LEU A 38 2.02 2.87 9.45
CA LEU A 38 1.96 3.89 8.40
C LEU A 38 3.29 4.61 8.31
N VAL A 39 3.87 4.65 7.11
CA VAL A 39 5.08 5.39 6.78
C VAL A 39 4.69 6.58 5.92
N TYR A 40 5.09 7.79 6.32
CA TYR A 40 4.84 8.99 5.52
C TYR A 40 5.59 8.93 4.19
N VAL A 41 4.92 9.33 3.12
CA VAL A 41 5.48 9.41 1.78
C VAL A 41 5.52 10.88 1.36
N PRO A 42 6.70 11.46 1.11
CA PRO A 42 6.82 12.79 0.53
C PRO A 42 6.06 12.89 -0.79
N ALA A 43 5.41 14.03 -1.04
CA ALA A 43 4.59 14.23 -2.24
C ALA A 43 5.38 13.99 -3.55
N SER A 44 6.65 14.38 -3.59
CA SER A 44 7.54 14.14 -4.74
C SER A 44 7.82 12.66 -5.03
N LEU A 45 7.59 11.77 -4.05
CA LEU A 45 7.80 10.34 -4.17
C LEU A 45 6.48 9.56 -4.27
N ALA A 46 5.32 10.21 -4.20
CA ALA A 46 4.03 9.54 -4.11
C ALA A 46 3.77 8.62 -5.32
N GLU A 47 3.96 9.12 -6.53
CA GLU A 47 3.76 8.31 -7.75
C GLU A 47 4.81 7.22 -7.88
N ALA A 48 6.07 7.52 -7.58
CA ALA A 48 7.12 6.51 -7.59
C ALA A 48 6.78 5.36 -6.64
N VAL A 49 6.35 5.65 -5.40
CA VAL A 49 5.94 4.62 -4.43
C VAL A 49 4.72 3.85 -4.92
N ARG A 50 3.73 4.52 -5.54
CA ARG A 50 2.54 3.86 -6.09
C ARG A 50 2.92 2.80 -7.12
N GLU A 51 3.76 3.15 -8.09
CA GLU A 51 4.24 2.21 -9.11
C GLU A 51 4.93 0.98 -8.47
N ARG A 52 5.74 1.16 -7.43
CA ARG A 52 6.44 0.03 -6.77
C ARG A 52 5.47 -0.85 -5.99
N VAL A 53 4.43 -0.26 -5.39
CA VAL A 53 3.35 -1.03 -4.74
C VAL A 53 2.62 -1.89 -5.76
N GLU A 54 2.24 -1.33 -6.91
CA GLU A 54 1.57 -2.06 -7.98
C GLU A 54 2.44 -3.19 -8.55
N LEU A 55 3.74 -2.94 -8.76
CA LEU A 55 4.69 -3.97 -9.18
C LEU A 55 4.82 -5.10 -8.14
N THR A 56 4.78 -4.76 -6.85
CA THR A 56 4.84 -5.76 -5.78
C THR A 56 3.58 -6.63 -5.77
N GLU A 57 2.40 -6.01 -5.90
CA GLU A 57 1.12 -6.72 -5.99
C GLU A 57 1.08 -7.65 -7.23
N ALA A 58 1.60 -7.19 -8.37
CA ALA A 58 1.71 -8.01 -9.57
C ALA A 58 2.68 -9.20 -9.39
N ALA A 59 3.83 -8.98 -8.75
CA ALA A 59 4.79 -10.04 -8.47
C ALA A 59 4.23 -11.08 -7.49
N GLU A 60 3.53 -10.65 -6.45
CA GLU A 60 2.85 -11.53 -5.50
C GLU A 60 1.78 -12.38 -6.20
N ALA A 61 0.98 -11.79 -7.10
CA ALA A 61 -0.02 -12.50 -7.87
C ALA A 61 0.60 -13.58 -8.79
N ALA A 62 1.67 -13.24 -9.50
CA ALA A 62 2.38 -14.18 -10.36
C ALA A 62 2.99 -15.35 -9.56
N LEU A 63 3.57 -15.07 -8.39
CA LEU A 63 4.09 -16.13 -7.50
C LEU A 63 2.97 -17.03 -6.96
N ALA A 64 1.80 -16.46 -6.65
CA ALA A 64 0.64 -17.23 -6.22
C ALA A 64 0.12 -18.15 -7.35
N GLU A 65 0.10 -17.67 -8.59
CA GLU A 65 -0.25 -18.47 -9.77
C GLU A 65 0.73 -19.62 -10.01
N ILE A 66 2.04 -19.35 -9.97
CA ILE A 66 3.07 -20.39 -10.07
C ILE A 66 2.90 -21.43 -8.95
N SER A 67 2.61 -20.98 -7.74
CA SER A 67 2.38 -21.88 -6.61
C SER A 67 1.15 -22.76 -6.84
N ALA A 68 0.07 -22.22 -7.39
CA ALA A 68 -1.13 -22.97 -7.72
C ALA A 68 -0.86 -24.04 -8.80
N ILE A 69 -0.13 -23.67 -9.86
CA ILE A 69 0.29 -24.60 -10.93
C ILE A 69 1.15 -25.72 -10.35
N ASN A 70 2.13 -25.39 -9.51
CA ASN A 70 3.00 -26.40 -8.88
C ASN A 70 2.20 -27.37 -8.00
N LEU A 71 1.21 -26.87 -7.26
CA LEU A 71 0.33 -27.71 -6.44
C LEU A 71 -0.54 -28.65 -7.31
N GLU A 72 -1.02 -28.17 -8.45
CA GLU A 72 -1.78 -28.98 -9.42
C GLU A 72 -0.91 -30.08 -10.03
N LEU A 73 0.30 -29.75 -10.49
CA LEU A 73 1.26 -30.72 -11.02
C LEU A 73 1.64 -31.77 -9.98
N LEU A 74 1.86 -31.35 -8.73
CA LEU A 74 2.12 -32.27 -7.62
C LEU A 74 0.95 -33.23 -7.39
N ALA A 75 -0.29 -32.73 -7.41
CA ALA A 75 -1.49 -33.55 -7.24
C ALA A 75 -1.65 -34.62 -8.34
N ARG A 76 -1.21 -34.30 -9.57
CA ARG A 76 -1.17 -35.23 -10.71
C ARG A 76 0.04 -36.16 -10.73
N ARG A 77 1.02 -35.94 -9.84
CA ARG A 77 2.35 -36.59 -9.86
C ARG A 77 3.14 -36.31 -11.13
N GLU A 78 2.95 -35.11 -11.68
CA GLU A 78 3.60 -34.59 -12.89
C GLU A 78 4.64 -33.52 -12.56
N LEU A 79 4.89 -33.26 -11.28
CA LEU A 79 5.96 -32.35 -10.85
C LEU A 79 7.31 -33.01 -11.12
N ALA A 80 8.04 -32.48 -12.09
CA ALA A 80 9.34 -32.97 -12.56
C ALA A 80 10.50 -32.57 -11.62
#